data_AF-A0A955NH44-F1
#
_entry.id   AF-A0A955NH44-F1
#
_cell.length_a   1.000
_cell.length_b   1.000
_cell.length_c   1.000
_cell.angle_alpha   90.00
_cell.angle_beta   90.00
_cell.angle_gamma   90.00
#
_symmetry.space_group_name_H-M   'P 1'
#
loop_
_entity.id
_entity.type
_entity.pdbx_description
1 polymer ?
#
loop_
_entity_poly.entity_id
_entity_poly.type
_entity_poly.pdbx_seq_one_letter_code
_entity_poly.pdbx_strand_id
1 'polypeptide(L)'
;YGTVAINQWAGLAFAMMSLPWGGYPGQPLTDIQSGTGWVHNSYMLDGVEKSVMEGPLTIFPKPIWFPTHKNPEPVAWRLLELYDKPGIWNLLRLIKASIL
;
A
#
# COMPACT_ATOMS: atom_id res chain seq x y z
N TYR A 1 -17.11 -2.67 5.69
CA TYR A 1 -15.65 -2.42 5.79
C TYR A 1 -14.91 -3.45 4.95
N GLY A 2 -14.59 -3.17 3.68
CA GLY A 2 -13.97 -4.18 2.80
C GLY A 2 -12.45 -4.23 2.83
N THR A 3 -11.75 -3.33 3.54
CA THR A 3 -10.28 -3.41 3.68
C THR A 3 -9.84 -2.99 5.07
N VAL A 4 -9.06 -3.86 5.74
CA VAL A 4 -8.47 -3.62 7.05
C VAL A 4 -6.96 -3.78 6.93
N ALA A 5 -6.19 -2.83 7.47
CA ALA A 5 -4.74 -2.93 7.54
C ALA A 5 -4.29 -3.02 9.00
N ILE A 6 -3.42 -3.99 9.29
CA ILE A 6 -2.84 -4.25 10.61
C ILE A 6 -1.36 -3.90 10.57
N ASN A 7 -0.93 -2.98 11.43
CA ASN A 7 0.44 -2.42 11.49
C ASN A 7 0.95 -1.79 10.19
N GLN A 8 0.06 -1.50 9.24
CA GLN A 8 0.39 -0.94 7.93
C GLN A 8 -0.56 0.20 7.58
N TRP A 9 -0.11 1.05 6.66
CA TRP A 9 -0.97 2.06 6.06
C TRP A 9 -1.98 1.39 5.12
N ALA A 10 -3.27 1.66 5.33
CA ALA A 10 -4.33 1.06 4.51
C ALA A 10 -4.15 1.32 3.01
N GLY A 11 -3.58 2.47 2.62
CA GLY A 11 -3.26 2.83 1.24
C GLY A 11 -2.42 1.80 0.48
N LEU A 12 -1.63 0.99 1.18
CA LEU A 12 -0.88 -0.10 0.55
C LEU A 12 -1.77 -1.15 -0.09
N ALA A 13 -2.96 -1.42 0.46
CA ALA A 13 -3.87 -2.39 -0.12
C ALA A 13 -4.30 -1.98 -1.55
N PHE A 14 -4.38 -0.67 -1.83
CA PHE A 14 -4.66 -0.15 -3.17
C PHE A 14 -3.45 -0.40 -4.07
N ALA A 15 -2.24 -0.06 -3.60
CA ALA A 15 -1.01 -0.22 -4.35
C ALA A 15 -0.69 -1.68 -4.72
N MET A 16 -1.17 -2.66 -3.95
CA MET A 16 -0.93 -4.09 -4.22
C MET A 16 -1.70 -4.62 -5.45
N MET A 17 -2.77 -3.96 -5.88
CA MET A 17 -3.64 -4.34 -7.02
C MET A 17 -4.35 -5.71 -6.92
N SER A 18 -3.87 -6.62 -6.09
CA SER A 18 -4.43 -7.95 -5.90
C SER A 18 -5.56 -7.98 -4.88
N LEU A 19 -5.48 -7.14 -3.84
CA LEU A 19 -6.48 -7.05 -2.78
C LEU A 19 -7.66 -6.19 -3.26
N PRO A 20 -8.91 -6.71 -3.27
CA PRO A 20 -10.06 -5.85 -3.51
C PRO A 20 -10.18 -4.81 -2.40
N TRP A 21 -10.35 -3.55 -2.80
CA TRP A 21 -10.64 -2.43 -1.92
C TRP A 21 -12.03 -1.90 -2.20
N GLY A 22 -12.97 -2.12 -1.29
CA GLY A 22 -14.35 -1.70 -1.50
C GLY A 22 -15.31 -1.93 -0.34
N GLY A 23 -16.60 -1.96 -0.66
CA GLY A 23 -17.68 -2.21 0.30
C GLY A 23 -17.90 -3.70 0.56
N TYR A 24 -18.57 -4.01 1.68
CA TYR A 24 -19.09 -5.36 1.91
C TYR A 24 -20.25 -5.65 0.92
N PRO A 25 -20.35 -6.86 0.34
CA PRO A 25 -21.37 -7.19 -0.66
C PRO A 25 -22.80 -7.13 -0.11
N GLY A 26 -23.78 -6.91 -1.00
CA GLY A 26 -25.21 -7.07 -0.69
C GLY A 26 -25.97 -5.82 -0.24
N GLN A 27 -25.36 -4.63 -0.29
CA GLN A 27 -26.03 -3.37 0.09
C GLN A 27 -26.97 -2.90 -1.03
N PRO A 28 -28.23 -2.50 -0.72
CA PRO A 28 -29.16 -1.98 -1.72
C PRO A 28 -28.75 -0.59 -2.20
N LEU A 29 -29.14 -0.21 -3.42
CA LEU A 29 -28.81 1.12 -3.97
C LEU A 29 -29.39 2.29 -3.16
N THR A 30 -30.49 2.05 -2.45
CA THR A 30 -31.14 3.03 -1.57
C THR A 30 -30.43 3.18 -0.22
N ASP A 31 -29.54 2.26 0.14
CA ASP A 31 -28.81 2.26 1.39
C ASP A 31 -27.43 1.58 1.24
N ILE A 32 -26.51 2.26 0.55
CA ILE A 32 -25.22 1.72 0.12
C ILE A 32 -24.27 1.38 1.29
N GLN A 33 -24.43 2.02 2.45
CA GLN A 33 -23.57 1.87 3.62
C GLN A 33 -22.06 2.01 3.28
N SER A 34 -21.34 0.90 3.08
CA SER A 34 -19.89 0.88 2.84
C SER A 34 -19.45 0.94 1.37
N GLY A 35 -20.37 1.10 0.43
CA GLY A 35 -20.10 1.09 -1.01
C GLY A 35 -20.62 -0.18 -1.70
N THR A 36 -20.76 -0.11 -3.03
CA THR A 36 -21.05 -1.27 -3.90
C THR A 36 -19.83 -1.57 -4.77
N GLY A 37 -19.34 -2.81 -4.67
CA GLY A 37 -18.16 -3.27 -5.41
C GLY A 37 -16.83 -2.86 -4.79
N TRP A 38 -15.77 -2.99 -5.59
CA TRP A 38 -14.38 -2.75 -5.19
C TRP A 38 -13.53 -2.38 -6.40
N VAL A 39 -12.44 -1.67 -6.13
CA VAL A 39 -11.31 -1.58 -7.06
C VAL A 39 -10.36 -2.75 -6.81
N HIS A 40 -9.54 -3.11 -7.80
CA HIS A 40 -8.58 -4.22 -7.72
C HIS A 40 -9.26 -5.59 -7.57
N ASN A 41 -8.48 -6.67 -7.34
CA ASN A 41 -8.83 -8.11 -7.49
C ASN A 41 -8.19 -8.76 -8.72
N SER A 42 -6.87 -8.63 -8.90
CA SER A 42 -6.15 -9.29 -10.00
C SER A 42 -6.32 -10.81 -10.06
N TYR A 43 -6.72 -11.44 -8.96
CA TYR A 43 -6.97 -12.88 -8.87
C TYR A 43 -8.40 -13.29 -9.24
N MET A 44 -9.30 -12.33 -9.50
CA MET A 44 -10.70 -12.58 -9.85
C MET A 44 -11.43 -13.48 -8.83
N LEU A 45 -11.10 -13.32 -7.54
CA LEU A 45 -11.77 -14.06 -6.47
C LEU A 45 -13.23 -13.63 -6.36
N ASP A 46 -14.13 -14.60 -6.25
CA ASP A 46 -15.57 -14.37 -6.05
C ASP A 46 -15.93 -14.38 -4.56
N GLY A 47 -17.06 -13.76 -4.21
CA GLY A 47 -17.60 -13.77 -2.85
C GLY A 47 -16.71 -13.06 -1.82
N VAL A 48 -15.86 -12.13 -2.24
CA VAL A 48 -14.97 -11.43 -1.30
C VAL A 48 -15.76 -10.47 -0.42
N GLU A 49 -15.75 -10.74 0.88
CA GLU A 49 -16.40 -9.90 1.88
C GLU A 49 -15.50 -8.80 2.43
N LYS A 50 -14.19 -9.10 2.51
CA LYS A 50 -13.17 -8.26 3.13
C LYS A 50 -11.77 -8.70 2.74
N SER A 51 -10.88 -7.71 2.63
CA SER A 51 -9.44 -7.85 2.55
C SER A 51 -8.78 -7.47 3.88
N VAL A 52 -7.84 -8.28 4.35
CA VAL A 52 -6.99 -7.94 5.50
C VAL A 52 -5.54 -7.92 5.04
N MET A 53 -4.87 -6.79 5.23
CA MET A 53 -3.44 -6.62 4.94
C MET A 53 -2.67 -6.53 6.25
N GLU A 54 -1.80 -7.49 6.51
CA GLU A 54 -1.00 -7.55 7.72
C GLU A 54 0.46 -7.22 7.42
N GLY A 55 1.07 -6.45 8.30
CA GLY A 55 2.52 -6.27 8.34
C GLY A 55 3.08 -6.46 9.75
N PRO A 56 4.41 -6.57 9.86
CA PRO A 56 5.06 -6.67 11.15
C PRO A 56 4.90 -5.38 11.97
N LEU A 57 5.00 -5.49 13.30
CA LEU A 57 4.92 -4.37 14.23
C LEU A 57 6.03 -3.33 14.01
N THR A 58 7.22 -3.78 13.62
CA THR A 58 8.38 -2.95 13.31
C THR A 58 8.98 -3.35 11.96
N ILE A 59 9.42 -2.36 11.17
CA ILE A 59 10.06 -2.57 9.86
C ILE A 59 11.34 -1.75 9.80
N PHE A 60 12.40 -2.38 9.31
CA PHE A 60 13.66 -1.72 8.99
C PHE A 60 14.11 -2.09 7.56
N PRO A 61 14.53 -1.11 6.72
CA PRO A 61 14.44 0.33 6.96
C PRO A 61 12.99 0.80 7.11
N LYS A 62 12.78 1.92 7.84
CA LYS A 62 11.42 2.43 8.05
C LYS A 62 10.81 2.78 6.68
N PRO A 63 9.59 2.36 6.34
CA PRO A 63 9.01 2.70 5.04
C PRO A 63 8.64 4.18 4.92
N ILE A 64 8.72 4.72 3.70
CA ILE A 64 8.54 6.17 3.43
C ILE A 64 7.14 6.70 3.70
N TRP A 65 6.12 5.83 3.65
CA TRP A 65 4.73 6.20 3.91
C TRP A 65 4.41 6.34 5.41
N PHE A 66 5.35 6.03 6.30
CA PHE A 66 5.19 6.33 7.71
C PHE A 66 5.46 7.83 7.95
N PRO A 67 4.52 8.58 8.55
CA PRO A 67 4.71 10.01 8.85
C PRO A 67 5.93 10.30 9.74
N THR A 68 6.47 9.29 10.42
CA THR A 68 7.64 9.39 11.31
C THR A 68 8.95 9.01 10.62
N HIS A 69 8.98 8.86 9.30
CA HIS A 69 10.21 8.70 8.54
C HIS A 69 11.04 10.00 8.64
N LYS A 70 12.33 9.89 8.96
CA LYS A 70 13.18 11.07 9.19
C LYS A 70 13.51 11.81 7.90
N ASN A 71 13.74 11.06 6.82
CA ASN A 71 14.18 11.59 5.53
C ASN A 71 13.29 11.16 4.34
N PRO A 72 11.96 11.41 4.35
CA PRO A 72 11.05 10.90 3.31
C PRO A 72 11.31 11.52 1.94
N GLU A 73 11.60 12.83 1.87
CA GLU A 73 11.86 13.53 0.61
C GLU A 73 13.16 13.05 -0.08
N PRO A 74 14.32 12.96 0.61
CA PRO A 74 15.52 12.38 0.01
C PRO A 74 15.29 10.98 -0.55
N VAL A 75 14.53 10.12 0.16
CA VAL A 75 14.22 8.77 -0.32
C VAL A 75 13.37 8.83 -1.59
N ALA A 76 12.36 9.71 -1.65
CA ALA A 76 11.53 9.87 -2.84
C ALA A 76 12.35 10.29 -4.08
N TRP A 77 13.25 11.27 -3.94
CA TRP A 77 14.13 11.68 -5.03
C TRP A 77 15.09 10.57 -5.48
N ARG A 78 15.67 9.81 -4.54
CA ARG A 78 16.53 8.67 -4.88
C ARG A 78 15.76 7.53 -5.54
N LEU A 79 14.50 7.33 -5.15
CA LEU A 79 13.63 6.36 -5.80
C LEU A 79 13.30 6.79 -7.23
N LEU A 80 13.03 8.07 -7.45
CA LEU A 80 12.83 8.63 -8.80
C LEU A 80 14.09 8.46 -9.67
N GLU A 81 15.27 8.80 -9.15
CA GLU A 81 16.55 8.58 -9.85
C GLU A 81 16.78 7.11 -10.24
N LEU A 82 16.39 6.18 -9.36
CA LEU A 82 16.49 4.74 -9.63
C LEU A 82 15.53 4.30 -10.73
N TYR A 83 14.31 4.86 -10.77
CA TYR A 83 13.36 4.58 -11.86
C TYR A 83 13.78 5.18 -13.20
N ASP A 84 14.33 6.41 -13.20
CA ASP A 84 14.86 7.06 -14.41
C ASP A 84 16.08 6.32 -14.97
N LYS A 85 17.04 5.98 -14.09
CA LYS A 85 18.29 5.30 -14.45
C LYS A 85 18.56 4.13 -13.52
N PRO A 86 18.02 2.94 -13.83
CA PRO A 86 18.28 1.74 -13.06
C PRO A 86 19.78 1.42 -13.01
N GLY A 87 20.32 1.23 -11.82
CA GLY A 87 21.73 0.90 -11.66
C GLY A 87 22.13 0.70 -10.19
N ILE A 88 23.17 -0.10 -9.99
CA ILE A 88 23.63 -0.47 -8.63
C ILE A 88 24.01 0.76 -7.80
N TRP A 89 24.59 1.79 -8.41
CA TRP A 89 24.96 3.03 -7.72
C TRP A 89 23.74 3.82 -7.23
N ASN A 90 22.67 3.89 -8.02
CA ASN A 90 21.43 4.55 -7.63
C ASN A 90 20.69 3.75 -6.55
N LEU A 91 20.75 2.41 -6.62
CA LEU A 91 20.22 1.54 -5.57
C LEU A 91 20.96 1.75 -4.24
N LEU A 92 22.29 1.80 -4.25
CA LEU A 92 23.09 2.06 -3.03
C LEU A 92 22.79 3.44 -2.44
N ARG A 93 22.57 4.47 -3.28
CA ARG A 93 22.16 5.81 -2.83
C ARG A 93 20.78 5.80 -2.19
N LEU A 94 19.83 5.06 -2.75
CA LEU A 94 18.50 4.86 -2.17
C LEU A 94 18.59 4.18 -0.81
N ILE A 95 19.32 3.06 -0.71
CA ILE A 95 19.51 2.34 0.56
C ILE A 95 20.10 3.25 1.64
N LYS A 96 21.13 4.04 1.28
CA LYS A 96 21.72 5.02 2.20
C LYS A 96 20.68 6.04 2.68
N ALA A 97 19.87 6.58 1.77
CA ALA A 97 18.82 7.56 2.14
C ALA A 97 17.73 6.95 3.04
N SER A 98 17.40 5.66 2.87
CA SER A 98 16.35 4.99 3.65
C SER A 98 16.75 4.62 5.08
N ILE A 99 18.06 4.56 5.36
CA ILE A 99 18.58 4.18 6.68
C ILE A 99 18.90 5.40 7.56
N LEU A 100 19.24 6.54 6.93
CA LEU A 100 19.51 7.80 7.61
C LEU A 100 18.21 8.44 8.13
#